data_AF-S6EZ14-F1
#
_entry.id   AF-S6EZ14-F1
#
_cell.length_a   1.000
_cell.length_b   1.000
_cell.length_c   1.000
_cell.angle_alpha   90.00
_cell.angle_beta   90.00
_cell.angle_gamma   90.00
#
_symmetry.space_group_name_H-M   'P 1'
#
loop_
_entity.id
_entity.type
_entity.pdbx_description
1 polymer ?
#
loop_
_entity_poly.entity_id
_entity_poly.type
_entity_poly.pdbx_seq_one_letter_code
_entity_poly.pdbx_strand_id
1 'polypeptide(L)' 'MKKIVVVFNGGTISMKVDERIKAAVPSLTGEEIMSMVTGIEDFAEIESYSFSSMPSPHMSVENMLELSKFIKN' A
#
# COMPACT_ATOMS: atom_id res chain seq x y z
N MET A 1 4.19 -21.89 9.24
CA MET A 1 3.42 -20.91 8.46
C MET A 1 4.40 -19.97 7.78
N LYS A 2 4.15 -19.52 6.55
CA LYS A 2 5.03 -18.53 5.92
C LYS A 2 4.70 -17.15 6.49
N LYS A 3 5.73 -16.31 6.65
CA LYS A 3 5.56 -14.89 7.00
C LYS A 3 5.67 -14.06 5.73
N ILE A 4 4.68 -13.22 5.48
CA ILE A 4 4.59 -12.39 4.28
C ILE A 4 4.44 -10.94 4.72
N VAL A 5 5.27 -10.07 4.15
CA VAL A 5 5.19 -8.63 4.34
C VAL A 5 4.49 -8.00 3.15
N VAL A 6 3.44 -7.22 3.42
CA VAL A 6 2.75 -6.40 2.43
C VAL A 6 3.24 -4.96 2.56
N VAL A 7 3.92 -4.45 1.53
CA VAL A 7 4.42 -3.06 1.51
C VAL A 7 3.51 -2.20 0.63
N PHE A 8 2.86 -1.22 1.25
CA PHE A 8 2.00 -0.27 0.57
C PHE A 8 2.82 0.88 -0.02
N ASN A 9 2.64 1.12 -1.32
CA ASN A 9 3.33 2.15 -2.09
C ASN A 9 2.35 3.10 -2.82
N GLY A 10 1.13 3.23 -2.29
CA GLY A 10 0.07 4.04 -2.88
C GLY A 10 -0.64 3.37 -4.05
N GLY A 11 -0.94 4.13 -5.10
CA GLY A 11 -1.73 3.68 -6.24
C GLY A 11 -3.23 3.55 -5.96
N THR A 12 -3.98 3.12 -6.97
CA THR A 12 -5.45 3.15 -7.00
C THR A 12 -6.11 2.39 -5.85
N ILE A 13 -5.48 1.33 -5.34
CA ILE A 13 -6.01 0.55 -4.20
C ILE A 13 -6.18 1.40 -2.93
N SER A 14 -5.37 2.46 -2.79
CA SER A 14 -5.42 3.39 -1.65
C SER A 14 -6.34 4.60 -1.88
N MET A 15 -7.01 4.68 -3.03
CA MET A 15 -7.79 5.85 -3.43
C MET A 15 -9.29 5.64 -3.16
N LYS A 16 -9.99 6.72 -2.76
CA LYS A 16 -11.46 6.81 -2.79
C LYS A 16 -11.87 7.94 -3.72
N VAL A 17 -13.07 7.83 -4.26
CA VAL A 17 -13.70 8.94 -5.00
C VAL A 17 -14.20 9.97 -3.99
N ASP A 18 -13.68 11.19 -4.04
CA ASP A 18 -14.27 12.31 -3.30
C ASP A 18 -15.47 12.83 -4.10
N GLU A 19 -16.66 12.64 -3.53
CA GLU A 19 -17.94 13.00 -4.13
C GLU A 19 -18.09 14.50 -4.43
N ARG A 20 -17.37 15.37 -3.73
CA ARG A 20 -17.44 16.83 -3.91
C ARG A 20 -16.72 17.28 -5.16
N ILE A 21 -15.57 16.68 -5.44
CA ILE A 21 -14.71 17.04 -6.58
C ILE A 21 -14.80 16.03 -7.73
N LYS A 22 -15.53 14.91 -7.55
CA LYS A 22 -15.68 13.81 -8.50
C LYS A 22 -14.34 13.28 -9.01
N ALA A 23 -13.36 13.20 -8.10
CA ALA A 23 -11.99 12.77 -8.42
C ALA A 23 -11.51 11.73 -7.41
N ALA A 24 -10.62 10.84 -7.85
CA ALA A 24 -9.97 9.87 -6.98
C ALA A 24 -8.87 10.58 -6.16
N VAL A 25 -8.94 10.46 -4.84
CA VAL A 25 -7.96 11.02 -3.91
C VAL A 25 -7.35 9.91 -3.05
N PRO A 26 -6.05 9.99 -2.72
CA PRO A 26 -5.46 9.09 -1.72
C PRO A 26 -6.21 9.24 -0.40
N SER A 27 -6.73 8.14 0.15
CA SER A 27 -7.57 8.22 1.35
C SER A 27 -7.48 7.01 2.28
N LEU A 28 -6.98 5.88 1.80
CA LEU A 28 -6.92 4.64 2.57
C LEU A 28 -5.49 4.35 3.00
N THR A 29 -5.30 4.03 4.28
CA THR A 29 -4.04 3.52 4.81
C THR A 29 -3.87 2.03 4.50
N GLY A 30 -2.65 1.52 4.60
CA GLY A 30 -2.39 0.09 4.47
C GLY A 30 -3.16 -0.76 5.48
N GLU A 31 -3.28 -0.27 6.72
CA GLU A 31 -4.04 -0.92 7.79
C GLU A 31 -5.54 -0.99 7.46
N GLU A 32 -6.12 0.10 6.94
CA GLU A 32 -7.52 0.09 6.49
C GLU A 32 -7.73 -0.91 5.34
N ILE A 33 -6.79 -0.99 4.38
CA ILE A 33 -6.86 -1.98 3.31
C ILE A 33 -6.81 -3.40 3.88
N MET A 34 -5.86 -3.68 4.77
CA MET A 34 -5.73 -4.99 5.41
C MET A 34 -6.97 -5.37 6.22
N SER A 35 -7.65 -4.41 6.85
CA SER A 35 -8.90 -4.66 7.59
C SER A 35 -10.06 -5.11 6.70
N MET A 36 -10.00 -4.85 5.38
CA MET A 36 -11.00 -5.27 4.40
C MET A 36 -10.65 -6.61 3.73
N VAL A 37 -9.41 -7.09 3.89
CA VAL A 37 -8.98 -8.40 3.37
C VAL A 37 -9.46 -9.48 4.34
N THR A 38 -10.05 -10.54 3.81
CA THR A 38 -10.58 -11.67 4.60
C THR A 38 -9.96 -12.98 4.13
N GLY A 39 -9.65 -13.88 5.06
CA GLY A 39 -9.16 -15.24 4.76
C GLY A 39 -7.70 -15.31 4.31
N ILE A 40 -6.93 -14.21 4.37
CA ILE A 40 -5.50 -14.24 4.04
C ILE A 40 -4.67 -14.90 5.15
N GLU A 41 -5.16 -14.79 6.38
CA GLU A 41 -4.62 -15.38 7.61
C GLU A 41 -4.57 -16.92 7.59
N ASP A 42 -5.42 -17.58 6.79
CA ASP A 42 -5.40 -19.03 6.62
C ASP A 42 -4.18 -19.52 5.83
N PHE A 43 -3.52 -18.63 5.09
CA PHE A 43 -2.41 -18.96 4.19
C PHE A 43 -1.04 -18.53 4.74
N ALA A 44 -0.98 -17.44 5.51
CA ALA A 44 0.27 -16.86 6.00
C ALA A 44 0.08 -15.93 7.21
N GLU A 45 1.15 -15.77 7.97
CA GLU A 45 1.28 -14.66 8.93
C GLU A 45 1.58 -13.39 8.13
N ILE A 46 0.70 -12.40 8.20
CA ILE A 46 0.80 -11.17 7.42
C ILE A 46 1.22 -10.01 8.31
N GLU A 47 2.22 -9.25 7.86
CA GLU A 47 2.55 -7.93 8.40
C GLU A 47 2.46 -6.88 7.30
N SER A 48 1.98 -5.69 7.64
CA SER A 48 1.85 -4.58 6.70
C SER A 48 2.73 -3.41 7.07
N TYR A 49 3.39 -2.82 6.07
CA TYR A 49 4.16 -1.60 6.20
C TYR A 49 3.75 -0.60 5.13
N SER A 50 3.85 0.69 5.44
CA SER A 50 3.59 1.77 4.49
C SER A 50 4.90 2.44 4.09
N PHE A 51 5.20 2.47 2.80
CA PHE A 51 6.34 3.18 2.23
C PHE A 51 5.92 4.55 1.66
N SER A 52 4.88 4.58 0.82
CA SER A 52 4.34 5.82 0.26
C SER A 52 2.84 5.73 -0.03
N SER A 53 2.22 6.88 -0.32
CA SER A 53 0.83 7.01 -0.78
C SER A 53 0.72 7.70 -2.14
N MET A 54 1.82 7.75 -2.90
CA MET A 54 1.88 8.49 -4.16
C MET A 54 1.14 7.75 -5.30
N PRO A 55 0.54 8.47 -6.26
CA PRO A 55 0.08 7.85 -7.49
C PRO A 55 1.29 7.36 -8.31
N SER A 56 1.16 6.20 -8.95
CA SER A 56 2.27 5.57 -9.69
C SER A 56 2.98 6.50 -10.71
N PRO A 57 2.32 7.44 -11.41
CA PRO A 57 3.00 8.39 -12.29
C PRO A 57 3.98 9.33 -11.59
N HIS A 58 3.90 9.49 -10.27
CA HIS A 58 4.81 10.32 -9.49
C HIS A 58 6.03 9.56 -8.95
N MET A 59 6.15 8.26 -9.22
CA MET A 59 7.28 7.45 -8.78
C MET A 59 8.55 7.84 -9.57
N SER A 60 9.61 8.25 -8.86
CA SER A 60 10.92 8.51 -9.46
C SER A 60 11.89 7.34 -9.25
N VAL A 61 13.03 7.38 -9.95
CA VAL A 61 14.11 6.38 -9.78
C VAL A 61 14.66 6.44 -8.35
N GLU A 62 14.77 7.63 -7.77
CA GLU A 62 15.21 7.85 -6.39
C GLU A 62 14.27 7.14 -5.41
N ASN A 63 12.94 7.28 -5.59
CA ASN A 63 11.96 6.59 -4.75
C ASN A 63 12.06 5.06 -4.89
N MET A 64 12.33 4.54 -6.09
CA MET A 64 12.53 3.10 -6.30
C MET A 64 13.77 2.59 -5.57
N LEU A 65 14.87 3.37 -5.55
CA LEU A 65 16.07 3.03 -4.79
C LEU A 65 15.83 3.07 -3.29
N GLU A 66 15.04 4.02 -2.80
CA GLU A 66 14.60 4.08 -1.40
C GLU A 66 13.73 2.87 -1.04
N LEU A 67 12.78 2.50 -1.90
CA LEU A 67 11.95 1.29 -1.71
C LEU A 67 12.81 0.01 -1.67
N SER A 68 13.83 -0.09 -2.52
CA SER A 68 14.75 -1.23 -2.45
C SER A 68 15.51 -1.31 -1.13
N LYS A 69 15.87 -0.17 -0.53
CA LYS A 69 16.54 -0.14 0.78
C LYS A 69 15.54 -0.47 1.89
N PHE A 70 14.32 0.04 1.78
CA PHE A 70 13.24 -0.21 2.72
C PHE A 70 12.93 -1.71 2.88
N ILE A 71 12.92 -2.47 1.78
CA ILE A 71 12.61 -3.91 1.79
C ILE A 71 13.79 -4.79 2.25
N LYS A 72 15.03 -4.30 2.14
CA LYS A 72 16.24 -5.10 2.45
C LYS A 72 16.63 -5.12 3.93
N ASN A 73 15.92 -4.38 4.78
CA ASN A 73 16.17 -4.36 6.23
C ASN A 73 15.68 -5.64 6.91
#